data_AF-A0A946IMX5-F1
#
_entry.id   AF-A0A946IMX5-F1
#
_cell.length_a   1.000
_cell.length_b   1.000
_cell.length_c   1.000
_cell.angle_alpha   90.00
_cell.angle_beta   90.00
_cell.angle_gamma   90.00
#
_symmetry.space_group_name_H-M   'P 1'
#
loop_
_entity.id
_entity.type
_entity.pdbx_description
1 polymer ?
#
loop_
_entity_poly.entity_id
_entity_poly.type
_entity_poly.pdbx_seq_one_letter_code
_entity_poly.pdbx_strand_id
1 'polypeptide(L)'
;NKSLLNDYISTEELWACTTCNACTQACPLNIDPLSIIVDLRRHLVMEQSSAPTELNMMFNNIENNGAPWQFPAADRLKWKDE
;
A
#
# COMPACT_ATOMS: atom_id res chain seq x y z
N ASN A 1 26.00 11.96 -2.93
CA ASN A 1 24.60 12.42 -2.82
C ASN A 1 23.82 11.41 -2.01
N LYS A 2 23.05 11.86 -1.01
CA LYS A 2 22.17 11.02 -0.21
C LYS A 2 20.73 11.15 -0.74
N SER A 3 19.99 10.06 -0.77
CA SER A 3 18.59 9.95 -1.18
C SER A 3 17.66 9.85 0.04
N LEU A 4 16.41 10.30 -0.08
CA LEU A 4 15.42 10.16 1.00
C LEU A 4 15.12 8.67 1.30
N LEU A 5 14.98 7.88 0.23
CA LEU A 5 14.75 6.44 0.30
C LEU A 5 16.10 5.71 0.47
N ASN A 6 16.15 4.75 1.38
CA ASN A 6 17.31 3.91 1.75
C ASN A 6 18.42 4.59 2.58
N ASP A 7 18.67 5.91 2.45
CA ASP A 7 19.67 6.57 3.33
C ASP A 7 19.07 7.20 4.59
N TYR A 8 17.83 7.73 4.51
CA TYR A 8 17.16 8.38 5.65
C TYR A 8 15.89 7.66 6.10
N ILE A 9 15.21 6.98 5.18
CA ILE A 9 13.99 6.20 5.45
C ILE A 9 14.19 4.79 4.90
N SER A 10 14.06 3.80 5.76
CA SER A 10 14.10 2.39 5.36
C SER A 10 12.80 1.95 4.68
N THR A 11 12.88 0.90 3.86
CA THR A 11 11.69 0.31 3.24
C THR A 11 10.72 -0.27 4.28
N GLU A 12 11.22 -0.82 5.38
CA GLU A 12 10.41 -1.34 6.48
C GLU A 12 9.57 -0.25 7.16
N GLU A 13 10.17 0.91 7.45
CA GLU A 13 9.44 2.07 8.00
C GLU A 13 8.33 2.54 7.06
N LEU A 14 8.60 2.55 5.75
CA LEU A 14 7.58 2.90 4.77
C LEU A 14 6.41 1.92 4.82
N TRP A 15 6.62 0.62 4.94
CA TRP A 15 5.54 -0.38 4.99
C TRP A 15 4.86 -0.50 6.36
N ALA A 16 5.51 -0.08 7.45
CA ALA A 16 4.91 -0.02 8.78
C ALA A 16 3.77 1.01 8.91
N CYS A 17 3.73 2.03 8.05
CA CYS A 17 2.66 3.03 8.07
C CYS A 17 1.28 2.42 7.74
N THR A 18 0.34 2.45 8.67
CA THR A 18 -1.02 1.91 8.46
C THR A 18 -1.97 2.89 7.76
N THR A 19 -1.46 4.02 7.27
CA THR A 19 -2.26 5.10 6.66
C THR A 19 -3.36 5.67 7.57
N CYS A 20 -3.14 5.67 8.89
CA CYS A 20 -4.13 6.11 9.89
C CYS A 20 -4.39 7.62 9.94
N ASN A 21 -3.64 8.42 9.16
CA ASN A 21 -3.76 9.87 9.06
C ASN A 21 -3.50 10.68 10.36
N ALA A 22 -2.99 10.04 11.41
CA ALA A 22 -2.73 10.69 12.70
C ALA A 22 -1.63 11.75 12.62
N CYS A 23 -0.56 11.50 11.86
CA CYS A 23 0.56 12.45 11.71
C CYS A 23 0.14 13.74 11.00
N THR A 24 -0.69 13.64 9.95
CA THR A 24 -1.22 14.80 9.23
C THR A 24 -2.17 15.62 10.11
N GLN A 25 -3.02 14.97 10.92
CA GLN A 25 -3.91 15.67 11.86
C GLN A 25 -3.17 16.37 13.00
N ALA A 26 -2.10 15.76 13.50
CA ALA A 26 -1.30 16.33 14.59
C ALA A 26 -0.38 17.48 14.14
N CYS A 27 -0.20 17.67 12.84
CA CYS A 27 0.79 18.62 12.32
C CYS A 27 0.35 20.08 12.51
N PRO A 28 1.08 20.90 13.29
CA PRO A 28 0.73 22.30 13.51
C PRO A 28 1.00 23.20 12.30
N LEU A 29 1.76 22.70 11.33
CA LEU A 29 2.17 23.43 10.12
C LEU A 29 1.35 23.03 8.89
N ASN A 30 0.34 22.17 9.06
CA ASN A 30 -0.50 21.69 7.96
C ASN A 30 0.30 21.04 6.82
N ILE A 31 1.33 20.29 7.17
CA ILE A 31 2.07 19.44 6.24
C ILE A 31 1.34 18.09 6.16
N ASP A 32 1.44 17.44 5.00
CA ASP A 32 0.92 16.09 4.81
C ASP A 32 2.05 15.07 4.61
N PRO A 33 2.61 14.51 5.71
CA PRO A 33 3.60 13.44 5.61
C PRO A 33 3.04 12.17 4.96
N LEU A 34 1.72 11.94 5.06
CA LEU A 34 1.09 10.72 4.56
C LEU A 34 1.18 10.62 3.04
N SER A 35 0.90 11.70 2.30
CA SER A 35 1.04 11.69 0.83
C SER A 35 2.47 11.39 0.39
N ILE A 36 3.47 11.99 1.04
CA ILE A 36 4.89 11.73 0.76
C ILE A 36 5.21 10.23 0.94
N ILE A 37 4.74 9.61 2.04
CA ILE A 37 4.95 8.19 2.29
C ILE A 37 4.29 7.33 1.20
N VAL A 38 3.08 7.67 0.79
CA VAL A 38 2.36 6.94 -0.28
C VAL A 38 3.07 7.08 -1.62
N ASP A 39 3.64 8.24 -1.93
CA ASP A 39 4.40 8.46 -3.16
C ASP A 39 5.71 7.66 -3.17
N LEU A 40 6.41 7.58 -2.03
CA LEU A 40 7.59 6.73 -1.88
C LEU A 40 7.25 5.24 -2.06
N ARG A 41 6.13 4.78 -1.51
CA ARG A 41 5.63 3.41 -1.76
C ARG A 41 5.31 3.19 -3.24
N ARG A 42 4.71 4.18 -3.91
CA ARG A 42 4.41 4.09 -5.35
C ARG A 42 5.68 3.95 -6.18
N HIS A 43 6.71 4.73 -5.87
CA HIS A 43 8.02 4.62 -6.51
C HIS A 43 8.63 3.22 -6.31
N LEU A 44 8.60 2.68 -5.09
CA LEU A 44 9.07 1.32 -4.81
C LEU A 44 8.35 0.25 -5.65
N VAL A 45 7.03 0.35 -5.79
CA VAL A 45 6.21 -0.62 -6.54
C VAL A 45 6.41 -0.47 -8.04
N MET A 46 6.29 0.75 -8.57
CA MET A 46 6.22 1.00 -10.02
C MET A 46 7.57 1.11 -10.70
N GLU A 47 8.59 1.64 -10.01
CA GLU A 47 9.91 1.88 -10.60
C GLU A 47 10.95 0.83 -10.17
N GLN A 48 10.90 0.38 -8.90
CA GLN A 48 11.86 -0.59 -8.38
C GLN A 48 11.34 -2.03 -8.33
N SER A 49 10.07 -2.25 -8.68
CA SER A 49 9.39 -3.56 -8.59
C SER A 49 9.56 -4.25 -7.21
N SER A 50 9.68 -3.45 -6.16
CA SER A 50 10.02 -3.87 -4.79
C SER A 50 8.80 -3.77 -3.88
N ALA A 51 7.71 -4.42 -4.29
CA ALA A 51 6.50 -4.55 -3.49
C ALA A 51 6.57 -5.79 -2.58
N PRO A 52 6.00 -5.75 -1.37
CA PRO A 52 5.78 -6.93 -0.53
C PRO A 52 5.06 -8.04 -1.30
N THR A 53 5.42 -9.30 -1.02
CA THR A 53 4.88 -10.48 -1.70
C THR A 53 3.35 -10.56 -1.61
N GLU A 54 2.80 -10.20 -0.45
CA GLU A 54 1.36 -10.18 -0.20
C GLU A 54 0.63 -9.18 -1.09
N LEU A 55 1.23 -8.00 -1.32
CA LEU A 55 0.67 -6.99 -2.21
C LEU A 55 0.78 -7.40 -3.68
N ASN A 56 1.87 -8.06 -4.07
CA ASN A 56 1.99 -8.63 -5.42
C ASN A 56 0.90 -9.67 -5.69
N MET A 57 0.60 -10.55 -4.72
CA MET A 57 -0.51 -11.49 -4.85
C MET A 57 -1.85 -10.76 -5.00
N MET A 58 -2.09 -9.73 -4.18
CA MET A 58 -3.29 -8.92 -4.28
C MET A 58 -3.41 -8.24 -5.66
N PHE A 59 -2.34 -7.64 -6.19
CA PHE A 59 -2.35 -6.99 -7.50
C PHE A 59 -2.69 -7.98 -8.63
N ASN A 60 -2.10 -9.16 -8.61
CA ASN A 60 -2.42 -10.22 -9.58
C ASN A 60 -3.89 -10.67 -9.48
N ASN A 61 -4.44 -10.79 -8.28
CA ASN A 61 -5.84 -11.17 -8.10
C ASN A 61 -6.77 -10.07 -8.63
N ILE A 62 -6.45 -8.79 -8.37
CA ILE A 62 -7.23 -7.67 -8.89
C ILE A 62 -7.22 -7.65 -10.42
N GLU A 63 -6.06 -7.88 -11.04
CA GLU A 63 -5.93 -7.89 -12.50
C GLU A 63 -6.72 -9.04 -13.16
N ASN A 64 -6.64 -10.25 -12.60
CA ASN A 64 -7.26 -11.43 -13.19
C ASN A 64 -8.75 -11.59 -12.84
N ASN A 65 -9.12 -11.33 -11.58
CA ASN A 65 -10.45 -11.64 -11.05
C ASN A 65 -11.28 -10.39 -10.70
N GLY A 66 -10.70 -9.20 -10.79
CA GLY A 66 -11.36 -7.95 -10.37
C GLY A 66 -11.59 -7.84 -8.86
N ALA A 67 -10.95 -8.70 -8.06
CA ALA A 67 -11.07 -8.73 -6.61
C ALA A 67 -9.70 -8.99 -5.97
N PRO A 68 -9.39 -8.39 -4.80
CA PRO A 68 -8.13 -8.62 -4.10
C PRO A 68 -7.99 -10.05 -3.56
N TRP A 69 -9.11 -10.73 -3.36
CA TRP A 69 -9.18 -12.09 -2.85
C TRP A 69 -9.36 -13.10 -3.98
N GLN A 70 -8.76 -14.28 -3.83
CA GLN A 70 -8.80 -15.36 -4.82
C GLN A 70 -10.10 -16.19 -4.73
N PHE A 71 -11.25 -15.52 -4.60
CA PHE A 71 -12.55 -16.18 -4.57
C PHE A 71 -13.21 -16.13 -5.96
N PRO A 72 -13.85 -17.22 -6.41
CA PRO A 72 -14.64 -17.20 -7.64
C PRO A 72 -15.76 -16.16 -7.56
N ALA A 73 -16.02 -15.44 -8.65
CA ALA A 73 -17.10 -14.46 -8.70
C ALA A 73 -18.49 -15.10 -8.44
N ALA A 74 -18.67 -16.38 -8.82
CA ALA A 74 -19.88 -17.16 -8.56
C ALA A 74 -20.17 -17.32 -7.06
N ASP A 75 -19.14 -17.30 -6.22
CA ASP A 75 -19.23 -17.53 -4.78
C ASP A 75 -19.60 -16.27 -4.01
N ARG A 76 -19.62 -15.10 -4.67
CA ARG A 76 -19.87 -13.79 -4.05
C ARG A 76 -21.18 -13.69 -3.28
N LEU A 77 -22.20 -14.46 -3.68
CA LEU A 77 -23.54 -14.44 -3.06
C LEU A 77 -23.78 -15.56 -2.03
N LYS A 78 -22.79 -16.41 -1.73
CA LYS A 78 -22.98 -17.55 -0.81
C LYS A 78 -23.45 -17.13 0.60
N TRP A 79 -23.01 -15.97 1.08
CA TRP A 79 -23.41 -15.42 2.39
C TRP A 79 -24.93 -15.19 2.53
N LYS A 80 -25.69 -15.09 1.43
CA LYS A 80 -27.14 -14.87 1.49
C LYS A 80 -27.92 -16.15 1.88
N ASP A 81 -27.31 -17.30 1.63
CA ASP A 81 -27.90 -18.63 1.81
C ASP A 81 -27.39 -19.30 3.11
N GLU A 82 -26.58 -18.58 3.90
CA GLU A 82 -26.17 -18.91 5.28
C GLU A 82 -27.24 -18.47 6.29
#